data_AF-A0A6A5GWU6-F1
#
_entry.id   AF-A0A6A5GWU6-F1
#
_cell.length_a   1.000
_cell.length_b   1.000
_cell.length_c   1.000
_cell.angle_alpha   90.00
_cell.angle_beta   90.00
_cell.angle_gamma   90.00
#
_symmetry.space_group_name_H-M   'P 1'
#
loop_
_entity.id
_entity.type
_entity.pdbx_description
1 polymer ?
#
loop_
_entity_poly.entity_id
_entity_poly.type
_entity_poly.pdbx_seq_one_letter_code
_entity_poly.pdbx_strand_id
1 'polypeptide(L)'
;MYNMEKLSGSLYWNSAAIGASRWVVNIIVSIADYKLHWFGRKLINILSMLFTLASLGVMAVYMYTGHGGSILAIGTTVAIAMCSQLFIAKYLMVNELYPTAVRNVAVSAVSTMSRIGSMFSPQLFYLSDIAEWIPYAVLVGFQLVDLIIFCVFIPETKGVHLENHLPPKHKRIFGKRT
;
A
#
# COMPACT_ATOMS: atom_id res chain seq x y z
N MET A 1 -6.06 -13.33 6.55
CA MET A 1 -6.18 -14.63 7.25
C MET A 1 -7.55 -15.29 7.05
N TYR A 2 -8.63 -14.55 6.78
CA TYR A 2 -10.01 -15.06 6.73
C TYR A 2 -10.37 -16.04 5.58
N ASN A 3 -9.60 -16.10 4.48
CA ASN A 3 -9.83 -17.05 3.39
C ASN A 3 -8.88 -18.26 3.40
N MET A 4 -7.95 -18.36 4.36
CA MET A 4 -6.97 -19.46 4.39
C MET A 4 -7.56 -20.79 4.86
N GLU A 5 -8.71 -20.76 5.55
CA GLU A 5 -9.42 -21.97 6.00
C GLU A 5 -10.27 -22.60 4.89
N LYS A 6 -10.64 -21.83 3.85
CA LYS A 6 -11.41 -22.31 2.69
C LYS A 6 -10.53 -22.85 1.54
N LEU A 7 -9.20 -22.78 1.66
CA LEU A 7 -8.28 -23.41 0.72
C LEU A 7 -8.03 -24.87 1.11
N SER A 8 -8.15 -25.78 0.14
CA SER A 8 -7.69 -27.16 0.28
C SER A 8 -6.16 -27.21 0.42
N GLY A 9 -5.66 -27.27 1.66
CA GLY A 9 -4.25 -27.37 2.02
C GLY A 9 -4.03 -27.09 3.52
N SER A 10 -2.89 -27.48 4.09
CA SER A 10 -2.61 -27.12 5.48
C SER A 10 -2.39 -25.60 5.58
N LEU A 11 -2.94 -24.98 6.64
CA LEU A 11 -2.80 -23.54 6.92
C LEU A 11 -1.34 -23.06 6.84
N TYR A 12 -0.41 -23.92 7.24
CA TYR A 12 1.04 -23.69 7.21
C TYR A 12 1.58 -23.55 5.77
N TRP A 13 1.17 -24.42 4.84
CA TRP A 13 1.60 -24.36 3.44
C TRP A 13 1.08 -23.10 2.74
N ASN A 14 -0.17 -22.73 2.99
CA ASN A 14 -0.77 -21.52 2.43
C ASN A 14 -0.07 -20.26 2.98
N SER A 15 0.23 -20.23 4.28
CA SER A 15 0.96 -19.13 4.92
C SER A 15 2.40 -19.01 4.41
N ALA A 16 3.09 -20.14 4.21
CA ALA A 16 4.43 -20.19 3.65
C ALA A 16 4.45 -19.68 2.20
N ALA A 17 3.48 -20.08 1.37
CA ALA A 17 3.36 -19.61 -0.01
C ALA A 17 3.09 -18.09 -0.10
N ILE A 18 2.26 -17.55 0.81
CA ILE A 18 2.04 -16.10 0.94
C ILE A 18 3.34 -15.40 1.36
N GLY A 19 4.09 -15.97 2.30
CA GLY A 19 5.39 -15.45 2.70
C GLY A 19 6.39 -15.39 1.54
N ALA A 20 6.56 -16.52 0.84
CA ALA A 20 7.48 -16.63 -0.29
C ALA A 20 7.13 -15.65 -1.43
N SER A 21 5.84 -15.57 -1.80
CA SER A 21 5.39 -14.64 -2.85
C SER A 21 5.66 -13.18 -2.51
N ARG A 22 5.52 -12.76 -1.24
CA ARG A 22 5.87 -11.40 -0.79
C ARG A 22 7.34 -11.08 -1.03
N TRP A 23 8.23 -12.00 -0.68
CA TRP A 23 9.67 -11.79 -0.87
C TRP A 23 10.04 -11.73 -2.36
N VAL A 24 9.50 -12.66 -3.16
CA VAL A 24 9.75 -12.71 -4.61
C VAL A 24 9.29 -11.43 -5.29
N VAL A 25 8.05 -10.98 -5.03
CA VAL A 25 7.51 -9.74 -5.61
C VAL A 25 8.35 -8.52 -5.22
N ASN A 26 8.74 -8.40 -3.94
CA ASN A 26 9.53 -7.26 -3.48
C ASN A 26 10.93 -7.22 -4.11
N ILE A 27 11.58 -8.38 -4.28
CA ILE A 27 12.90 -8.47 -4.92
C ILE A 27 12.80 -8.09 -6.40
N ILE A 28 11.80 -8.60 -7.12
CA ILE A 28 11.59 -8.28 -8.54
C ILE A 28 11.36 -6.77 -8.72
N VAL A 29 10.50 -6.17 -7.90
CA VAL A 29 10.22 -4.73 -7.98
C VAL A 29 11.47 -3.90 -7.63
N SER A 30 12.24 -4.33 -6.63
CA SER A 30 13.50 -3.64 -6.25
C SER A 30 14.55 -3.70 -7.37
N ILE A 31 14.66 -4.83 -8.07
CA ILE A 31 15.55 -4.97 -9.22
C ILE A 31 15.04 -4.12 -10.41
N ALA A 32 13.73 -4.07 -10.62
CA ALA A 32 13.11 -3.24 -11.66
C ALA A 32 13.34 -1.74 -11.43
N ASP A 33 13.25 -1.27 -10.18
CA ASP A 33 13.58 0.10 -9.78
C ASP A 33 15.04 0.44 -10.12
N TYR A 34 15.97 -0.47 -9.81
CA TYR A 34 17.39 -0.28 -10.08
C TYR A 34 17.74 -0.26 -11.58
N LYS A 35 17.10 -1.12 -12.39
CA LYS A 35 17.40 -1.21 -13.84
C LYS A 35 16.71 -0.14 -14.69
N LEU A 36 15.54 0.35 -14.29
CA LEU A 36 14.76 1.28 -15.10
C LEU A 36 15.01 2.74 -14.67
N HIS A 37 16.10 3.31 -15.20
CA HIS A 37 16.46 4.72 -14.95
C HIS A 37 15.39 5.70 -15.47
N TRP A 38 14.59 5.33 -16.48
CA TRP A 38 13.50 6.14 -17.04
C TRP A 38 12.17 6.06 -16.26
N PHE A 39 12.05 5.16 -15.26
CA PHE A 39 10.83 5.00 -14.45
C PHE A 39 10.86 5.87 -13.19
N GLY A 40 9.97 6.85 -13.09
CA GLY A 40 9.79 7.68 -11.89
C GLY A 40 9.40 6.87 -10.65
N ARG A 41 9.88 7.26 -9.46
CA ARG A 41 9.54 6.62 -8.18
C ARG A 41 8.06 6.80 -7.80
N LYS A 42 7.44 7.88 -8.30
CA LYS A 42 5.99 8.09 -8.17
C LYS A 42 5.22 7.11 -9.04
N LEU A 43 5.68 6.87 -10.27
CA LEU A 43 5.04 5.91 -11.19
C LEU A 43 5.05 4.48 -10.65
N ILE A 44 6.16 4.02 -10.06
CA ILE A 44 6.21 2.67 -9.45
C ILE A 44 5.17 2.54 -8.34
N ASN A 45 5.07 3.54 -7.46
CA ASN A 45 4.07 3.55 -6.40
C ASN A 45 2.63 3.59 -6.95
N ILE A 46 2.36 4.45 -7.94
CA ILE A 46 1.04 4.55 -8.57
C ILE A 46 0.65 3.24 -9.25
N LEU A 47 1.56 2.61 -10.00
CA LEU A 47 1.31 1.34 -10.67
C LEU A 47 0.99 0.23 -9.67
N SER A 48 1.73 0.14 -8.56
CA SER A 48 1.45 -0.81 -7.50
C SER A 48 0.12 -0.54 -6.79
N MET A 49 -0.28 0.73 -6.66
CA MET A 49 -1.56 1.12 -6.07
C MET A 49 -2.72 0.72 -6.98
N LEU A 50 -2.58 0.99 -8.29
CA LEU A 50 -3.55 0.59 -9.31
C LEU A 50 -3.69 -0.93 -9.39
N PHE A 51 -2.58 -1.66 -9.30
CA PHE A 51 -2.60 -3.12 -9.34
C PHE A 51 -3.28 -3.71 -8.10
N THR A 52 -3.01 -3.15 -6.92
CA THR A 52 -3.68 -3.57 -5.67
C THR A 52 -5.17 -3.22 -5.70
N LEU A 53 -5.53 -2.06 -6.24
CA LEU A 53 -6.91 -1.64 -6.44
C LEU A 53 -7.65 -2.60 -7.39
N ALA A 54 -7.05 -2.94 -8.53
CA ALA A 54 -7.61 -3.89 -9.48
C ALA A 54 -7.78 -5.28 -8.84
N SER A 55 -6.78 -5.74 -8.07
CA SER A 55 -6.85 -7.00 -7.34
C SER A 55 -8.00 -7.01 -6.33
N LEU A 56 -8.18 -5.94 -5.55
CA LEU A 56 -9.31 -5.81 -4.61
C LEU A 56 -10.67 -5.73 -5.33
N GLY A 57 -10.74 -5.02 -6.46
CA GLY A 57 -11.94 -4.93 -7.28
C GLY A 57 -12.36 -6.28 -7.87
N VAL A 58 -11.40 -7.05 -8.38
CA VAL A 58 -11.62 -8.42 -8.85
C VAL A 58 -12.15 -9.28 -7.70
N MET A 59 -11.59 -9.16 -6.50
CA MET A 59 -12.07 -9.90 -5.32
C MET A 59 -13.50 -9.52 -4.94
N ALA A 60 -13.86 -8.25 -4.98
CA ALA A 60 -15.24 -7.81 -4.72
C ALA A 60 -16.24 -8.40 -5.74
N VAL A 61 -15.87 -8.43 -7.03
CA VAL A 61 -16.71 -9.02 -8.09
C VAL A 61 -16.82 -10.54 -7.93
N TYR A 62 -15.73 -11.23 -7.59
CA TYR A 62 -15.76 -12.68 -7.37
C TYR A 62 -16.61 -13.08 -6.16
N MET A 63 -16.59 -12.30 -5.08
CA MET A 63 -17.46 -12.52 -3.93
C MET A 63 -18.95 -12.31 -4.30
N TYR A 64 -19.25 -11.44 -5.25
CA TYR A 64 -20.61 -11.24 -5.77
C TYR A 64 -21.06 -12.39 -6.70
N THR A 65 -20.16 -12.96 -7.51
CA THR A 65 -20.51 -13.99 -8.51
C THR A 65 -20.49 -15.42 -7.95
N GLY A 66 -19.97 -15.66 -6.74
CA GLY A 66 -20.13 -16.93 -6.02
C GLY A 66 -19.39 -18.15 -6.60
N HIS A 67 -18.37 -17.95 -7.45
CA HIS A 67 -17.63 -19.06 -8.09
C HIS A 67 -16.26 -19.34 -7.42
N GLY A 68 -16.05 -20.59 -6.97
CA GLY A 68 -14.76 -21.30 -6.81
C GLY A 68 -13.69 -20.72 -5.86
N GLY A 69 -13.38 -21.43 -4.77
CA GLY A 69 -12.39 -21.02 -3.75
C GLY A 69 -10.92 -20.90 -4.20
N SER A 70 -10.51 -21.58 -5.27
CA SER A 70 -9.10 -21.56 -5.73
C SER A 70 -8.68 -20.24 -6.37
N ILE A 71 -9.60 -19.51 -7.01
CA ILE A 71 -9.27 -18.21 -7.63
C ILE A 71 -9.18 -17.12 -6.56
N LEU A 72 -10.04 -17.18 -5.54
CA LEU A 72 -10.00 -16.32 -4.35
C LEU A 72 -8.67 -16.47 -3.58
N ALA A 73 -8.12 -17.68 -3.52
CA ALA A 73 -6.81 -17.96 -2.92
C ALA A 73 -5.66 -17.23 -3.61
N ILE A 74 -5.63 -17.33 -4.94
CA ILE A 74 -4.59 -16.71 -5.76
C ILE A 74 -4.75 -15.20 -5.72
N GLY A 75 -5.98 -14.69 -5.83
CA GLY A 75 -6.29 -13.26 -5.73
C GLY A 75 -5.90 -12.65 -4.37
N THR A 76 -6.21 -13.32 -3.26
CA THR A 76 -5.80 -12.86 -1.91
C THR A 76 -4.27 -12.85 -1.76
N THR A 77 -3.59 -13.89 -2.25
CA THR A 77 -2.12 -14.00 -2.14
C THR A 77 -1.44 -12.86 -2.91
N VAL A 78 -1.91 -12.57 -4.13
CA VAL A 78 -1.41 -11.47 -4.96
C VAL A 78 -1.71 -10.12 -4.32
N ALA A 79 -2.93 -9.88 -3.84
CA ALA A 79 -3.30 -8.63 -3.15
C ALA A 79 -2.40 -8.37 -1.92
N ILE A 80 -2.17 -9.41 -1.11
CA ILE A 80 -1.33 -9.34 0.09
C ILE A 80 0.13 -9.06 -0.27
N ALA A 81 0.65 -9.68 -1.34
CA ALA A 81 2.01 -9.44 -1.82
C ALA A 81 2.21 -7.99 -2.26
N MET A 82 1.26 -7.44 -3.01
CA MET A 82 1.34 -6.09 -3.57
C MET A 82 1.13 -5.01 -2.49
N CYS A 83 0.24 -5.26 -1.53
CA CYS A 83 0.08 -4.40 -0.36
C CYS A 83 1.38 -4.28 0.46
N SER A 84 2.16 -5.36 0.55
CA SER A 84 3.47 -5.32 1.22
C SER A 84 4.47 -4.41 0.50
N GLN A 85 4.46 -4.46 -0.83
CA GLN A 85 5.34 -3.68 -1.68
C GLN A 85 4.96 -2.20 -1.64
N LEU A 86 3.67 -1.89 -1.60
CA LEU A 86 3.14 -0.54 -1.39
C LEU A 86 3.61 0.06 -0.08
N PHE A 87 3.60 -0.72 1.01
CA PHE A 87 4.07 -0.24 2.30
C PHE A 87 5.55 0.15 2.23
N ILE A 88 6.41 -0.74 1.73
CA ILE A 88 7.85 -0.48 1.60
C ILE A 88 8.11 0.76 0.74
N ALA A 89 7.44 0.87 -0.40
CA ALA A 89 7.66 1.94 -1.35
C ALA A 89 7.14 3.31 -0.82
N LYS A 90 6.03 3.35 -0.06
CA LYS A 90 5.60 4.57 0.66
C LYS A 90 6.61 4.99 1.73
N TYR A 91 7.16 4.05 2.51
CA TYR A 91 8.19 4.36 3.50
C TYR A 91 9.46 4.92 2.86
N LEU A 92 9.85 4.37 1.71
CA LEU A 92 10.98 4.87 0.94
C LEU A 92 10.74 6.31 0.45
N MET A 93 9.55 6.61 -0.07
CA MET A 93 9.17 7.96 -0.50
C MET A 93 9.22 8.97 0.66
N VAL A 94 8.76 8.58 1.86
CA VAL A 94 8.88 9.42 3.07
C VAL A 94 10.35 9.68 3.39
N ASN A 95 11.22 8.68 3.30
CA ASN A 95 12.65 8.86 3.52
C ASN A 95 13.26 9.81 2.49
N GLU A 96 12.82 9.77 1.24
CA GLU A 96 13.34 10.66 0.19
C GLU A 96 12.80 12.08 0.27
N LEU A 97 11.58 12.28 0.77
CA LEU A 97 10.95 13.60 0.83
C LEU A 97 11.37 14.41 2.07
N TYR A 98 11.69 13.74 3.17
CA TYR A 98 12.02 14.39 4.44
C TYR A 98 13.53 14.35 4.75
N PRO A 99 14.16 15.51 5.09
CA PRO A 99 15.56 15.55 5.46
C PRO A 99 15.78 14.80 6.78
N THR A 100 17.01 14.31 6.99
CA THR A 100 17.39 13.44 8.12
C THR A 100 16.97 14.00 9.48
N ALA A 101 16.99 15.32 9.65
CA ALA A 101 16.59 16.02 10.88
C ALA A 101 15.12 15.78 11.30
N VAL A 102 14.20 15.59 10.34
CA VAL A 102 12.76 15.40 10.62
C VAL A 102 12.23 14.03 10.18
N ARG A 103 13.04 13.24 9.47
CA ARG A 103 12.67 11.91 8.95
C ARG A 103 12.18 10.96 10.04
N ASN A 104 12.86 10.89 11.19
CA ASN A 104 12.44 10.00 12.28
C ASN A 104 11.05 10.34 12.83
N VAL A 105 10.71 11.63 12.89
CA VAL A 105 9.38 12.09 13.35
C VAL A 105 8.32 11.82 12.27
N ALA A 106 8.64 12.02 11.00
CA ALA A 106 7.72 11.71 9.90
C ALA A 106 7.41 10.21 9.84
N VAL A 107 8.43 9.35 9.93
CA VAL A 107 8.28 7.89 9.91
C VAL A 107 7.49 7.38 11.11
N SER A 108 7.71 7.94 12.31
CA SER A 108 6.92 7.56 13.49
C SER A 108 5.46 7.97 13.36
N ALA A 109 5.17 9.17 12.85
CA ALA A 109 3.81 9.62 12.60
C ALA A 109 3.05 8.71 11.61
N VAL A 110 3.69 8.35 10.48
CA VAL A 110 3.13 7.41 9.49
C VAL A 110 2.85 6.04 10.13
N SER A 111 3.78 5.55 10.96
CA SER A 111 3.63 4.27 11.64
C SER A 111 2.49 4.27 12.65
N THR A 112 2.32 5.36 13.41
CA THR A 112 1.20 5.51 14.35
C THR A 112 -0.14 5.55 13.61
N MET A 113 -0.22 6.29 12.50
CA MET A 113 -1.43 6.34 11.67
C MET A 113 -1.78 4.97 11.07
N SER A 114 -0.77 4.22 10.61
CA SER A 114 -0.94 2.84 10.13
C SER A 114 -1.52 1.93 11.21
N ARG A 115 -1.04 2.04 12.46
CA ARG A 115 -1.58 1.28 13.60
C ARG A 115 -3.03 1.61 13.88
N ILE A 116 -3.40 2.90 13.85
CA ILE A 116 -4.80 3.33 14.00
C ILE A 116 -5.67 2.69 12.91
N GLY A 117 -5.23 2.73 11.64
CA GLY A 117 -5.93 2.05 10.55
C GLY A 117 -6.09 0.54 10.78
N SER A 118 -5.06 -0.12 11.32
CA SER A 118 -5.12 -1.55 11.65
C SER A 118 -6.09 -1.88 12.78
N MET A 119 -6.31 -0.96 13.73
CA MET A 119 -7.30 -1.12 14.80
C MET A 119 -8.74 -1.03 14.27
N PHE A 120 -9.00 -0.18 13.27
CA PHE A 120 -10.32 -0.05 12.65
C PHE A 120 -10.60 -1.09 11.56
N SER A 121 -9.57 -1.64 10.93
CA SER A 121 -9.69 -2.70 9.91
C SER A 121 -10.60 -3.88 10.31
N PRO A 122 -10.45 -4.53 11.48
CA PRO A 122 -11.34 -5.63 11.89
C PRO A 122 -12.80 -5.21 12.01
N GLN A 123 -13.08 -3.95 12.34
CA GLN A 123 -14.45 -3.46 12.50
C GLN A 123 -15.23 -3.43 11.18
N LEU A 124 -14.55 -3.27 10.06
CA LEU A 124 -15.16 -3.33 8.73
C LEU A 124 -15.72 -4.72 8.42
N PHE A 125 -15.22 -5.78 9.07
CA PHE A 125 -15.71 -7.13 8.84
C PHE A 125 -17.07 -7.39 9.50
N TYR A 126 -17.49 -6.62 10.51
CA TYR A 126 -18.88 -6.68 11.00
C TYR A 126 -19.90 -6.26 9.93
N LEU A 127 -19.50 -5.46 8.94
CA LEU A 127 -20.37 -5.15 7.79
C LEU A 127 -20.54 -6.35 6.83
N SER A 128 -19.69 -7.39 6.95
CA SER A 128 -19.84 -8.63 6.18
C SER A 128 -21.09 -9.41 6.55
N ASP A 129 -21.65 -9.19 7.75
CA ASP A 129 -22.86 -9.87 8.21
C ASP A 129 -24.10 -9.46 7.40
N ILE A 130 -24.07 -8.29 6.77
CA ILE A 130 -25.14 -7.81 5.89
C ILE A 130 -24.96 -8.35 4.48
N ALA A 131 -23.75 -8.25 3.92
CA ALA A 131 -23.37 -8.89 2.66
C ALA A 131 -21.85 -9.01 2.53
N GLU A 132 -21.37 -10.17 2.03
CA GLU A 132 -19.95 -10.51 1.96
C GLU A 132 -19.11 -9.56 1.08
N TRP A 133 -19.73 -8.83 0.15
CA TRP A 133 -19.04 -7.93 -0.79
C TRP A 133 -18.81 -6.51 -0.23
N ILE A 134 -19.60 -6.08 0.77
CA ILE A 134 -19.55 -4.72 1.35
C ILE A 134 -18.17 -4.36 1.91
N PRO A 135 -17.51 -5.18 2.74
CA PRO A 135 -16.19 -4.82 3.28
C PRO A 135 -15.15 -4.60 2.17
N TYR A 136 -15.19 -5.40 1.10
CA TYR A 136 -14.29 -5.24 -0.03
C TYR A 136 -14.56 -3.96 -0.83
N ALA A 137 -15.84 -3.61 -1.04
CA ALA A 137 -16.22 -2.38 -1.72
C ALA A 137 -15.76 -1.12 -0.94
N VAL A 138 -15.88 -1.14 0.40
CA VAL A 138 -15.39 -0.06 1.26
C VAL A 138 -13.87 0.08 1.16
N LEU A 139 -13.13 -1.03 1.18
CA LEU A 139 -11.68 -1.02 1.02
C LEU A 139 -11.23 -0.48 -0.34
N VAL A 140 -11.93 -0.85 -1.42
CA VAL A 140 -11.71 -0.29 -2.77
C VAL A 140 -11.93 1.22 -2.77
N GLY A 141 -12.99 1.70 -2.11
CA GLY A 141 -13.27 3.13 -1.95
C GLY A 141 -12.14 3.89 -1.24
N PHE A 142 -11.68 3.38 -0.08
CA PHE A 142 -10.56 3.99 0.63
C PHE A 142 -9.26 4.00 -0.20
N GLN A 143 -8.98 2.91 -0.92
CA GLN A 143 -7.80 2.80 -1.78
C GLN A 143 -7.87 3.80 -2.96
N LEU A 144 -9.04 4.04 -3.53
CA LEU A 144 -9.24 5.07 -4.56
C LEU A 144 -8.96 6.47 -4.05
N VAL A 145 -9.48 6.80 -2.86
CA VAL A 145 -9.23 8.09 -2.23
C VAL A 145 -7.73 8.29 -1.95
N ASP A 146 -7.05 7.27 -1.41
CA ASP A 146 -5.59 7.28 -1.20
C ASP A 146 -4.83 7.51 -2.52
N LEU A 147 -5.21 6.82 -3.60
CA LEU A 147 -4.60 6.98 -4.92
C LEU A 147 -4.76 8.40 -5.47
N ILE A 148 -5.97 8.98 -5.36
CA ILE A 148 -6.25 10.34 -5.84
C ILE A 148 -5.42 11.35 -5.04
N ILE A 149 -5.44 11.25 -3.71
CA ILE A 149 -4.65 12.13 -2.83
C ILE A 149 -3.17 12.00 -3.16
N PHE A 150 -2.65 10.78 -3.32
CA PHE A 150 -1.26 10.54 -3.67
C PHE A 150 -0.89 11.16 -5.02
N CYS A 151 -1.76 11.03 -6.03
CA CYS A 151 -1.52 11.58 -7.36
C CYS A 151 -1.48 13.11 -7.37
N VAL A 152 -2.40 13.75 -6.63
CA VAL A 152 -2.57 15.22 -6.57
C VAL A 152 -1.50 15.88 -5.70
N PHE A 153 -1.23 15.34 -4.51
CA PHE A 153 -0.39 16.02 -3.51
C PHE A 153 1.10 15.69 -3.60
N ILE A 154 1.47 14.52 -4.16
CA ILE A 154 2.89 14.12 -4.20
C ILE A 154 3.48 14.45 -5.58
N PRO A 155 4.39 15.44 -5.68
CA PRO A 155 5.15 15.69 -6.91
C PRO A 155 6.17 14.57 -7.17
N GLU A 156 6.62 14.42 -8.42
CA GLU A 156 7.62 13.42 -8.80
C GLU A 156 8.95 13.70 -8.05
N THR A 157 9.41 12.75 -7.22
CA THR A 157 10.63 12.91 -6.40
C THR A 157 11.90 12.46 -7.11
N LYS A 158 11.82 11.80 -8.27
CA LYS A 158 13.00 11.25 -8.96
C LYS A 158 13.83 12.38 -9.59
N GLY A 159 15.04 12.61 -9.07
CA GLY A 159 16.02 13.54 -9.63
C GLY A 159 16.14 14.89 -8.91
N VAL A 160 15.33 15.13 -7.87
CA VAL A 160 15.47 16.33 -7.02
C VAL A 160 16.44 15.99 -5.90
N HIS A 161 17.61 16.64 -5.90
CA HIS A 161 18.55 16.54 -4.78
C HIS A 161 17.87 17.13 -3.53
N LEU A 162 17.64 16.31 -2.52
CA LEU A 162 17.13 16.81 -1.26
C LEU A 162 18.25 17.55 -0.55
N GLU A 163 18.11 18.87 -0.41
CA GLU A 163 19.00 19.66 0.44
C GLU A 163 18.92 19.13 1.87
N ASN A 164 20.06 18.70 2.43
CA ASN A 164 20.15 18.09 3.77
C ASN A 164 19.83 19.07 4.92
N HIS A 165 19.52 20.32 4.60
CA HIS A 165 19.29 21.40 5.54
C HIS A 165 17.84 21.85 5.45
N LEU A 166 17.20 22.04 6.61
CA LEU A 166 15.90 22.71 6.65
C LEU A 166 16.03 24.11 6.05
N PRO A 167 15.01 24.60 5.31
CA PRO A 167 15.03 25.96 4.82
C PRO A 167 15.25 26.92 5.99
N PRO A 168 16.14 27.93 5.83
CA PRO A 168 16.45 28.86 6.90
C PRO A 168 15.17 29.56 7.41
N LYS A 169 15.14 29.89 8.71
CA LYS A 169 13.93 30.40 9.43
C LYS A 169 13.19 31.56 8.75
N HIS A 170 13.84 32.28 7.83
CA HIS A 170 13.26 33.40 7.06
C HIS A 170 12.39 32.96 5.87
N LYS A 171 12.51 31.71 5.39
CA LYS A 171 11.63 31.10 4.38
C LYS A 171 10.63 30.17 5.06
N ARG A 172 9.65 30.74 5.76
CA ARG A 172 8.47 30.00 6.24
C ARG A 172 7.46 29.86 5.12
N ILE A 173 7.07 28.62 4.79
CA ILE A 173 6.03 28.32 3.80
C ILE A 173 4.64 28.69 4.36
N PHE A 174 4.46 28.65 5.69
CA PHE A 174 3.27 29.11 6.39
C PHE A 174 3.63 30.16 7.46
N GLY A 175 3.12 31.38 7.27
CA GLY A 175 3.13 32.44 8.27
C GLY A 175 4.38 33.33 8.25
N LYS A 176 4.27 34.49 7.58
CA LYS A 176 5.07 35.67 7.94
C LYS A 176 4.72 36.04 9.38
N ARG A 177 5.73 36.14 10.26
CA ARG A 177 5.57 36.84 11.54
C ARG A 177 5.46 38.33 11.22
N THR A 178 4.28 38.89 11.41
CA THR A 178 4.15 40.29 11.84
C THR A 178 4.69 40.43 13.27
#